data_AF-A0A441ARU4-F1
#
_entry.id   AF-A0A441ARU4-F1
#
_cell.length_a   1.000
_cell.length_b   1.000
_cell.length_c   1.000
_cell.angle_alpha   90.00
_cell.angle_beta   90.00
_cell.angle_gamma   90.00
#
_symmetry.space_group_name_H-M   'P 1'
#
loop_
_entity.id
_entity.type
_entity.pdbx_description
1 polymer ?
#
loop_
_entity_poly.entity_id
_entity_poly.type
_entity_poly.pdbx_seq_one_letter_code
_entity_poly.pdbx_strand_id
1 'polypeptide(L)'
;MEKHLDERPAQQGASYYTVGSIATNVADGFTMVAVGDLIVSRALTKGHHPGFGAIVEVLRDADVTFGNMQTLIFDIRSFKGCPEAEHGGAYHVSLPELGPDLKAMGFNLMSRANNHTLDWGLEGMRETSRVLDESGIVHAGAGENLAQAGAARFLETARGRVALVSFATTFAPMARSCDPADEAPGRPGLNALRLAQSIVVPPEMLESLRRVRDVLPGHKAVGKDSSRVVLRGGTYKAGEMPGYSYEANPRDVAPYLRNVRRGKQFSDFCIVTNHGHEPNWSQEVSQEPPDYERSFARKMIDAGADAYIGHGPHLLRGIEIYKGRPIFYMGNFFYDDLRTPVGAVTEPLRVYLASRWQQHAN
;
A
#
# COMPACT_ATOMS: atom_id res chain seq x y z
N MET A 1 0.10 -42.92 -47.44
CA MET A 1 -0.59 -41.65 -47.14
C MET A 1 -0.27 -41.31 -45.69
N GLU A 2 0.97 -40.87 -45.46
CA GLU A 2 1.45 -40.39 -44.16
C GLU A 2 1.04 -38.93 -43.99
N LYS A 3 0.42 -38.60 -42.86
CA LYS A 3 0.23 -37.21 -42.43
C LYS A 3 1.21 -36.94 -41.30
N HIS A 4 2.23 -36.14 -41.60
CA HIS A 4 3.06 -35.48 -40.60
C HIS A 4 2.17 -34.55 -39.75
N LEU A 5 2.04 -34.85 -38.46
CA LEU A 5 1.62 -33.88 -37.45
C LEU A 5 2.88 -33.17 -36.96
N ASP A 6 2.92 -31.86 -37.21
CA ASP A 6 3.97 -30.93 -36.83
C ASP A 6 3.91 -30.72 -35.30
N GLU A 7 4.70 -31.50 -34.55
CA GLU A 7 4.95 -31.27 -33.12
C GLU A 7 5.93 -30.10 -32.97
N ARG A 8 5.41 -28.87 -33.01
CA ARG A 8 6.13 -27.71 -32.50
C ARG A 8 5.78 -27.52 -31.02
N PRO A 9 6.72 -27.71 -30.07
CA PRO A 9 6.47 -27.36 -28.68
C PRO A 9 6.23 -25.86 -28.61
N ALA A 10 5.09 -25.46 -28.04
CA ALA A 10 4.82 -24.07 -27.74
C ALA A 10 5.94 -23.54 -26.83
N GLN A 11 6.84 -22.74 -27.39
CA GLN A 11 7.71 -21.88 -26.60
C GLN A 11 6.81 -20.88 -25.86
N GLN A 12 6.36 -21.24 -24.66
CA GLN A 12 5.90 -20.27 -23.65
C GLN A 12 7.13 -19.45 -23.23
N GLY A 13 7.51 -18.50 -24.09
CA GLY A 13 8.64 -17.63 -23.87
C GLY A 13 8.37 -16.68 -22.72
N ALA A 14 9.33 -16.55 -21.80
CA ALA A 14 9.36 -15.53 -20.76
C ALA A 14 9.36 -14.07 -21.29
N SER A 15 9.23 -13.85 -22.61
CA SER A 15 9.48 -12.57 -23.28
C SER A 15 8.49 -11.46 -22.91
N TYR A 16 7.22 -11.78 -22.67
CA TYR A 16 6.19 -10.82 -22.23
C TYR A 16 6.26 -10.49 -20.73
N TYR A 17 7.08 -11.23 -19.97
CA TYR A 17 7.35 -10.95 -18.56
C TYR A 17 8.67 -10.23 -18.32
N THR A 18 9.54 -10.13 -19.33
CA THR A 18 10.72 -9.28 -19.30
C THR A 18 10.28 -7.82 -19.30
N VAL A 19 10.82 -7.04 -18.37
CA VAL A 19 10.70 -5.58 -18.46
C VAL A 19 11.39 -5.15 -19.75
N GLY A 20 10.88 -4.09 -20.38
CA GLY A 20 11.71 -3.31 -21.30
C GLY A 20 12.88 -2.67 -20.53
N SER A 21 13.27 -1.45 -20.88
CA SER A 21 14.24 -0.73 -20.06
C SER A 21 13.73 -0.53 -18.62
N ILE A 22 14.55 -0.87 -17.62
CA ILE A 22 14.36 -0.47 -16.21
C ILE A 22 15.06 0.86 -15.88
N ALA A 23 15.67 1.51 -16.89
CA ALA A 23 16.32 2.80 -16.70
C ALA A 23 15.30 3.85 -16.26
N THR A 24 15.71 4.74 -15.36
CA THR A 24 14.97 5.99 -15.14
C THR A 24 15.24 6.91 -16.30
N ASN A 25 14.16 7.43 -16.90
CA ASN A 25 14.26 8.27 -18.09
C ASN A 25 13.62 9.65 -17.89
N VAL A 26 13.45 10.08 -16.64
CA VAL A 26 12.99 11.45 -16.36
C VAL A 26 14.08 12.44 -16.76
N ALA A 27 13.67 13.64 -17.17
CA ALA A 27 14.60 14.70 -17.51
C ALA A 27 15.37 15.20 -16.28
N ASP A 28 16.57 15.74 -16.52
CA ASP A 28 17.41 16.30 -15.47
C ASP A 28 16.67 17.37 -14.64
N GLY A 29 16.93 17.35 -13.34
CA GLY A 29 16.26 18.24 -12.38
C GLY A 29 14.87 17.77 -11.94
N PHE A 30 14.43 16.56 -12.33
CA PHE A 30 13.22 15.94 -11.79
C PHE A 30 13.28 15.85 -10.26
N THR A 31 12.18 16.23 -9.61
CA THR A 31 12.04 16.17 -8.15
C THR A 31 10.77 15.47 -7.72
N MET A 32 10.90 14.59 -6.72
CA MET A 32 9.77 13.94 -6.06
C MET A 32 9.81 14.27 -4.58
N VAL A 33 8.67 14.69 -4.04
CA VAL A 33 8.42 14.74 -2.60
C VAL A 33 7.47 13.59 -2.26
N ALA A 34 7.90 12.75 -1.33
CA ALA A 34 7.05 11.76 -0.69
C ALA A 34 6.74 12.25 0.72
N VAL A 35 5.47 12.22 1.10
CA VAL A 35 5.03 12.35 2.47
C VAL A 35 4.34 11.07 2.91
N GLY A 36 4.23 10.88 4.21
CA GLY A 36 3.59 9.69 4.75
C GLY A 36 2.07 9.84 4.85
N ASP A 37 1.53 9.43 5.99
CA ASP A 37 0.09 9.27 6.15
C ASP A 37 -0.65 10.61 6.24
N LEU A 38 -1.73 10.72 5.48
CA LEU A 38 -2.68 11.83 5.48
C LEU A 38 -3.95 11.35 6.17
N ILE A 39 -4.03 11.64 7.48
CA ILE A 39 -5.26 11.54 8.26
C ILE A 39 -5.69 12.97 8.54
N VAL A 40 -6.54 13.52 7.67
CA VAL A 40 -6.96 14.92 7.70
C VAL A 40 -8.44 15.03 7.38
N SER A 41 -9.19 15.77 8.19
CA SER A 41 -10.64 15.86 8.10
C SER A 41 -11.15 17.09 7.33
N ARG A 42 -10.35 18.16 7.27
CA ARG A 42 -10.75 19.48 6.75
C ARG A 42 -9.65 20.10 5.90
N ALA A 43 -10.03 21.06 5.05
CA ALA A 43 -9.09 21.86 4.29
C ALA A 43 -8.10 22.60 5.21
N LEU A 44 -6.81 22.47 4.92
CA LEU A 44 -5.70 23.02 5.70
C LEU A 44 -5.30 24.40 5.22
N THR A 45 -5.43 24.70 3.93
CA THR A 45 -5.01 26.00 3.37
C THR A 45 -5.88 27.17 3.85
N LYS A 46 -7.06 26.87 4.42
CA LYS A 46 -7.94 27.86 5.06
C LYS A 46 -7.58 28.14 6.52
N GLY A 47 -6.73 27.31 7.12
CA GLY A 47 -6.28 27.43 8.51
C GLY A 47 -5.06 28.33 8.65
N HIS A 48 -4.85 28.85 9.85
CA HIS A 48 -3.62 29.57 10.21
C HIS A 48 -2.69 28.62 10.97
N HIS A 49 -1.77 28.00 10.25
CA HIS A 49 -0.78 27.07 10.80
C HIS A 49 0.63 27.67 10.65
N PRO A 50 1.32 28.05 11.74
CA PRO A 50 2.67 28.59 11.66
C PRO A 50 3.62 27.66 10.91
N GLY A 51 4.40 28.19 9.97
CA GLY A 51 5.35 27.43 9.15
C GLY A 51 4.74 26.58 8.02
N PHE A 52 3.41 26.46 7.95
CA PHE A 52 2.72 25.64 6.96
C PHE A 52 2.93 26.12 5.52
N GLY A 53 2.98 27.44 5.31
CA GLY A 53 3.25 28.02 3.99
C GLY A 53 4.57 27.53 3.38
N ALA A 54 5.64 27.49 4.17
CA ALA A 54 6.94 27.00 3.73
C ALA A 54 6.93 25.50 3.37
N ILE A 55 6.13 24.70 4.09
CA ILE A 55 5.94 23.29 3.76
C ILE A 55 5.19 23.16 2.43
N VAL A 56 4.11 23.93 2.25
CA VAL A 56 3.33 23.94 1.00
C VAL A 56 4.17 24.39 -0.19
N GLU A 57 5.10 25.33 -0.03
CA GLU A 57 6.06 25.70 -1.08
C GLU A 57 6.91 24.51 -1.52
N VAL A 58 7.46 23.73 -0.58
CA VAL A 58 8.21 22.50 -0.90
C VAL A 58 7.36 21.48 -1.66
N LEU A 59 6.08 21.32 -1.28
CA LEU A 59 5.16 20.41 -1.95
C LEU A 59 4.79 20.88 -3.37
N ARG A 60 4.64 22.18 -3.58
CA ARG A 60 4.28 22.77 -4.88
C ARG A 60 5.44 22.78 -5.88
N ASP A 61 6.66 22.96 -5.38
CA ASP A 61 7.85 23.09 -6.22
C ASP A 61 8.32 21.75 -6.83
N ALA A 62 7.77 20.62 -6.38
CA ALA A 62 8.10 19.29 -6.88
C ALA A 62 7.32 18.91 -8.14
N ASP A 63 7.93 18.14 -9.03
CA ASP A 63 7.22 17.56 -10.19
C ASP A 63 6.18 16.53 -9.74
N VAL A 64 6.50 15.79 -8.68
CA VAL A 64 5.63 14.80 -8.06
C VAL A 64 5.56 15.04 -6.56
N THR A 65 4.34 15.15 -6.04
CA THR A 65 4.07 15.15 -4.61
C THR A 65 3.11 14.01 -4.30
N PHE A 66 3.68 12.99 -3.65
CA PHE A 66 3.03 11.76 -3.25
C PHE A 66 2.57 11.82 -1.78
N GLY A 67 1.40 11.26 -1.48
CA GLY A 67 0.97 10.97 -0.11
C GLY A 67 0.13 9.69 0.00
N ASN A 68 -0.10 9.24 1.24
CA ASN A 68 -1.03 8.13 1.54
C ASN A 68 -2.32 8.64 2.17
N MET A 69 -3.42 8.60 1.41
CA MET A 69 -4.72 9.06 1.90
C MET A 69 -5.41 7.99 2.73
N GLN A 70 -5.46 8.18 4.05
CA GLN A 70 -6.13 7.26 5.00
C GLN A 70 -7.54 7.70 5.41
N THR A 71 -8.05 8.79 4.85
CA THR A 71 -9.44 9.20 5.04
C THR A 71 -10.26 8.95 3.77
N LEU A 72 -11.58 8.95 3.92
CA LEU A 72 -12.50 8.90 2.78
C LEU A 72 -13.14 10.27 2.60
N ILE A 73 -13.20 10.76 1.36
CA ILE A 73 -13.66 12.11 1.06
C ILE A 73 -15.08 12.06 0.52
N PHE A 74 -16.05 12.53 1.30
CA PHE A 74 -17.44 12.69 0.90
C PHE A 74 -18.21 13.56 1.91
N ASP A 75 -19.40 14.02 1.52
CA ASP A 75 -20.32 14.69 2.45
C ASP A 75 -21.24 13.67 3.12
N ILE A 76 -21.03 13.44 4.42
CA ILE A 76 -21.81 12.50 5.24
C ILE A 76 -23.31 12.77 5.22
N ARG A 77 -23.75 14.02 4.97
CA ARG A 77 -25.18 14.38 4.95
C ARG A 77 -25.89 13.93 3.67
N SER A 78 -25.15 13.80 2.58
CA SER A 78 -25.66 13.39 1.27
C SER A 78 -25.23 11.98 0.88
N PHE A 79 -24.31 11.38 1.64
CA PHE A 79 -23.78 10.02 1.45
C PHE A 79 -24.89 8.97 1.38
N LYS A 80 -24.69 7.98 0.49
CA LYS A 80 -25.67 6.92 0.19
C LYS A 80 -25.25 5.53 0.68
N GLY A 81 -24.05 5.40 1.24
CA GLY A 81 -23.58 4.17 1.85
C GLY A 81 -23.80 4.13 3.36
N CYS A 82 -23.15 3.17 3.99
CA CYS A 82 -23.09 3.01 5.44
C CYS A 82 -21.63 2.75 5.87
N PRO A 83 -21.29 2.97 7.15
CA PRO A 83 -20.04 2.45 7.69
C PRO A 83 -20.00 0.93 7.56
N GLU A 84 -18.85 0.37 7.17
CA GLU A 84 -18.63 -1.08 7.17
C GLU A 84 -18.48 -1.60 8.59
N ALA A 85 -19.00 -2.78 8.88
CA ALA A 85 -18.89 -3.37 10.22
C ALA A 85 -17.44 -3.71 10.61
N GLU A 86 -16.59 -3.97 9.62
CA GLU A 86 -15.15 -4.12 9.78
C GLU A 86 -14.46 -2.87 9.21
N HIS A 87 -13.66 -2.20 10.04
CA HIS A 87 -13.00 -0.95 9.67
C HIS A 87 -11.53 -0.95 10.12
N GLY A 88 -10.74 -0.02 9.59
CA GLY A 88 -9.30 0.12 9.83
C GLY A 88 -8.92 0.64 11.22
N GLY A 89 -9.79 0.58 12.22
CA GLY A 89 -9.55 1.09 13.58
C GLY A 89 -10.29 2.39 13.94
N ALA A 90 -10.72 3.17 12.95
CA ALA A 90 -11.64 4.30 13.11
C ALA A 90 -12.42 4.54 11.81
N TYR A 91 -13.48 5.36 11.84
CA TYR A 91 -14.22 5.78 10.64
C TYR A 91 -13.76 7.16 10.19
N HIS A 92 -12.57 7.24 9.59
CA HIS A 92 -12.03 8.51 9.15
C HIS A 92 -12.76 9.05 7.92
N VAL A 93 -13.23 10.30 8.01
CA VAL A 93 -13.94 10.99 6.93
C VAL A 93 -13.42 12.42 6.80
N SER A 94 -13.27 12.86 5.55
CA SER A 94 -12.89 14.22 5.18
C SER A 94 -14.01 14.90 4.42
N LEU A 95 -14.11 16.22 4.60
CA LEU A 95 -15.05 17.02 3.82
C LEU A 95 -14.64 17.11 2.34
N PRO A 96 -15.59 17.22 1.40
CA PRO A 96 -15.31 17.25 -0.04
C PRO A 96 -14.28 18.29 -0.49
N GLU A 97 -14.20 19.44 0.20
CA GLU A 97 -13.22 20.49 -0.12
C GLU A 97 -11.76 20.06 0.07
N LEU A 98 -11.49 18.92 0.73
CA LEU A 98 -10.13 18.42 0.92
C LEU A 98 -9.46 18.05 -0.42
N GLY A 99 -10.20 17.52 -1.40
CA GLY A 99 -9.62 17.18 -2.71
C GLY A 99 -8.97 18.39 -3.39
N PRO A 100 -9.72 19.48 -3.62
CA PRO A 100 -9.17 20.73 -4.14
C PRO A 100 -8.08 21.35 -3.25
N ASP A 101 -8.20 21.22 -1.93
CA ASP A 101 -7.19 21.72 -0.98
C ASP A 101 -5.84 20.98 -1.11
N LEU A 102 -5.87 19.65 -1.22
CA LEU A 102 -4.69 18.83 -1.50
C LEU A 102 -4.06 19.19 -2.83
N LYS A 103 -4.87 19.37 -3.87
CA LYS A 103 -4.36 19.81 -5.18
C LYS A 103 -3.70 21.18 -5.06
N ALA A 104 -4.33 22.12 -4.35
CA ALA A 104 -3.78 23.44 -4.12
C ALA A 104 -2.47 23.39 -3.31
N MET A 105 -2.28 22.41 -2.43
CA MET A 105 -1.01 22.19 -1.72
C MET A 105 0.11 21.60 -2.59
N GLY A 106 -0.20 21.10 -3.79
CA GLY A 106 0.78 20.50 -4.71
C GLY A 106 0.66 18.99 -4.85
N PHE A 107 -0.19 18.30 -4.09
CA PHE A 107 -0.40 16.86 -4.25
C PHE A 107 -0.94 16.55 -5.64
N ASN A 108 -0.31 15.59 -6.31
CA ASN A 108 -0.69 15.15 -7.65
C ASN A 108 -0.68 13.62 -7.80
N LEU A 109 -0.23 12.89 -6.78
CA LEU A 109 -0.18 11.44 -6.76
C LEU A 109 -0.58 10.89 -5.37
N MET A 110 -1.50 9.92 -5.30
CA MET A 110 -2.06 9.46 -4.02
C MET A 110 -2.20 7.93 -3.91
N SER A 111 -1.70 7.35 -2.82
CA SER A 111 -1.99 5.98 -2.43
C SER A 111 -3.39 5.86 -1.84
N ARG A 112 -4.13 4.82 -2.23
CA ARG A 112 -5.48 4.51 -1.73
C ARG A 112 -5.63 3.11 -1.17
N ALA A 113 -4.68 2.21 -1.35
CA ALA A 113 -4.68 0.93 -0.65
C ALA A 113 -4.15 1.13 0.78
N ASN A 114 -5.02 0.97 1.76
CA ASN A 114 -4.69 0.98 3.18
C ASN A 114 -5.82 0.34 3.99
N ASN A 115 -5.62 0.18 5.29
CA ASN A 115 -6.59 -0.39 6.20
C ASN A 115 -7.92 0.38 6.25
N HIS A 116 -7.93 1.67 5.88
CA HIS A 116 -9.13 2.52 5.90
C HIS A 116 -9.90 2.54 4.59
N THR A 117 -9.39 1.97 3.49
CA THR A 117 -9.95 2.14 2.12
C THR A 117 -11.47 1.90 2.03
N LEU A 118 -12.00 0.95 2.82
CA LEU A 118 -13.42 0.59 2.85
C LEU A 118 -14.14 0.93 4.17
N ASP A 119 -13.63 1.82 5.02
CA ASP A 119 -14.33 2.12 6.29
C ASP A 119 -15.80 2.54 6.12
N TRP A 120 -16.12 3.19 5.00
CA TRP A 120 -17.48 3.58 4.62
C TRP A 120 -17.99 2.82 3.39
N GLY A 121 -17.57 1.56 3.25
CA GLY A 121 -18.01 0.68 2.18
C GLY A 121 -17.53 1.09 0.80
N LEU A 122 -18.12 0.45 -0.20
CA LEU A 122 -17.78 0.68 -1.61
C LEU A 122 -18.18 2.08 -2.06
N GLU A 123 -19.27 2.62 -1.50
CA GLU A 123 -19.75 3.97 -1.76
C GLU A 123 -18.71 5.01 -1.31
N GLY A 124 -18.15 4.88 -0.10
CA GLY A 124 -17.11 5.80 0.37
C GLY A 124 -15.84 5.72 -0.48
N MET A 125 -15.43 4.50 -0.86
CA MET A 125 -14.28 4.27 -1.73
C MET A 125 -14.47 4.95 -3.10
N ARG A 126 -15.66 4.80 -3.69
CA ARG A 126 -16.03 5.40 -4.98
C ARG A 126 -16.12 6.92 -4.90
N GLU A 127 -16.77 7.47 -3.88
CA GLU A 127 -16.83 8.93 -3.69
C GLU A 127 -15.44 9.53 -3.51
N THR A 128 -14.56 8.86 -2.76
CA THR A 128 -13.18 9.35 -2.62
C THR A 128 -12.44 9.34 -3.95
N SER A 129 -12.62 8.29 -4.76
CA SER A 129 -12.04 8.22 -6.11
C SER A 129 -12.56 9.35 -6.99
N ARG A 130 -13.89 9.56 -7.01
CA ARG A 130 -14.54 10.64 -7.75
C ARG A 130 -13.98 12.01 -7.37
N VAL A 131 -13.84 12.31 -6.07
CA VAL A 131 -13.33 13.61 -5.61
C VAL A 131 -11.85 13.81 -5.98
N LEU A 132 -11.02 12.77 -5.92
CA LEU A 132 -9.61 12.88 -6.32
C LEU A 132 -9.47 13.06 -7.85
N ASP A 133 -10.26 12.32 -8.63
CA ASP A 133 -10.34 12.48 -10.09
C ASP A 133 -10.77 13.90 -10.49
N GLU A 134 -11.85 14.42 -9.88
CA GLU A 134 -12.34 15.79 -10.10
C GLU A 134 -11.32 16.86 -9.68
N SER A 135 -10.48 16.54 -8.69
CA SER A 135 -9.40 17.42 -8.23
C SER A 135 -8.13 17.33 -9.09
N GLY A 136 -8.10 16.42 -10.09
CA GLY A 136 -6.94 16.19 -10.93
C GLY A 136 -5.74 15.62 -10.16
N ILE A 137 -6.01 14.72 -9.19
CA ILE A 137 -5.00 13.99 -8.42
C ILE A 137 -5.03 12.52 -8.88
N VAL A 138 -3.92 12.04 -9.44
CA VAL A 138 -3.82 10.64 -9.86
C VAL A 138 -3.75 9.75 -8.62
N HIS A 139 -4.50 8.67 -8.56
CA HIS A 139 -4.51 7.78 -7.41
C HIS A 139 -4.56 6.29 -7.80
N ALA A 140 -3.98 5.41 -6.96
CA ALA A 140 -3.91 3.97 -7.21
C ALA A 140 -4.17 3.14 -5.95
N GLY A 141 -4.45 1.83 -6.12
CA GLY A 141 -4.58 0.87 -5.03
C GLY A 141 -6.01 0.51 -4.63
N ALA A 142 -7.01 1.11 -5.27
CA ALA A 142 -8.42 0.77 -5.13
C ALA A 142 -9.10 0.75 -6.50
N GLY A 143 -10.11 -0.09 -6.69
CA GLY A 143 -10.82 -0.18 -7.96
C GLY A 143 -12.03 -1.12 -7.93
N GLU A 144 -12.72 -1.25 -9.07
CA GLU A 144 -13.95 -2.05 -9.19
C GLU A 144 -13.69 -3.57 -9.26
N ASN A 145 -12.43 -3.97 -9.35
CA ASN A 145 -11.97 -5.36 -9.28
C ASN A 145 -10.44 -5.38 -9.03
N LEU A 146 -9.89 -6.58 -8.85
CA LEU A 146 -8.46 -6.76 -8.56
C LEU A 146 -7.56 -6.26 -9.69
N ALA A 147 -7.92 -6.48 -10.96
CA ALA A 147 -7.18 -5.93 -12.09
C ALA A 147 -7.10 -4.39 -12.05
N GLN A 148 -8.19 -3.69 -11.72
CA GLN A 148 -8.19 -2.23 -11.60
C GLN A 148 -7.44 -1.75 -10.36
N ALA A 149 -7.68 -2.35 -9.20
CA ALA A 149 -7.01 -1.97 -7.94
C ALA A 149 -5.49 -2.18 -8.04
N GLY A 150 -5.08 -3.26 -8.73
CA GLY A 150 -3.68 -3.60 -8.95
C GLY A 150 -2.96 -2.82 -10.05
N ALA A 151 -3.69 -2.12 -10.92
CA ALA A 151 -3.10 -1.45 -12.07
C ALA A 151 -2.19 -0.29 -11.68
N ALA A 152 -1.10 -0.10 -12.43
CA ALA A 152 -0.35 1.13 -12.38
C ALA A 152 -1.21 2.29 -12.88
N ARG A 153 -1.09 3.45 -12.23
CA ARG A 153 -1.73 4.71 -12.62
C ARG A 153 -0.67 5.72 -12.97
N PHE A 154 -0.94 6.58 -13.95
CA PHE A 154 0.09 7.40 -14.58
C PHE A 154 -0.20 8.88 -14.41
N LEU A 155 0.81 9.61 -13.97
CA LEU A 155 0.85 11.05 -13.90
C LEU A 155 1.80 11.57 -14.99
N GLU A 156 1.31 12.47 -15.83
CA GLU A 156 2.15 13.19 -16.78
C GLU A 156 2.77 14.42 -16.10
N THR A 157 4.08 14.60 -16.26
CA THR A 157 4.80 15.80 -15.81
C THR A 157 5.60 16.39 -16.96
N ALA A 158 6.07 17.63 -16.82
CA ALA A 158 6.95 18.25 -17.81
C ALA A 158 8.30 17.52 -17.97
N ARG A 159 8.70 16.71 -16.98
CA ARG A 159 9.98 16.00 -16.94
C ARG A 159 9.86 14.49 -17.11
N GLY A 160 8.69 14.01 -17.51
CA GLY A 160 8.45 12.60 -17.80
C GLY A 160 7.19 12.04 -17.13
N ARG A 161 6.88 10.80 -17.47
CA ARG A 161 5.70 10.10 -17.01
C ARG A 161 6.00 9.29 -15.76
N VAL A 162 5.13 9.36 -14.76
CA VAL A 162 5.33 8.71 -13.47
C VAL A 162 4.23 7.71 -13.20
N ALA A 163 4.59 6.45 -12.94
CA ALA A 163 3.66 5.40 -12.56
C ALA A 163 3.55 5.27 -11.04
N LEU A 164 2.37 4.96 -10.53
CA LEU A 164 2.11 4.55 -9.16
C LEU A 164 1.47 3.16 -9.10
N VAL A 165 2.04 2.26 -8.31
CA VAL A 165 1.42 0.99 -7.89
C VAL A 165 1.28 1.01 -6.36
N SER A 166 0.04 0.91 -5.87
CA SER A 166 -0.28 1.00 -4.43
C SER A 166 -0.94 -0.28 -3.96
N PHE A 167 -0.51 -0.79 -2.80
CA PHE A 167 -1.10 -1.96 -2.15
C PHE A 167 -1.03 -1.84 -0.62
N ALA A 168 -1.75 -2.73 0.07
CA ALA A 168 -1.72 -2.82 1.53
C ALA A 168 -1.52 -4.26 1.99
N THR A 169 -0.77 -4.43 3.09
CA THR A 169 -0.65 -5.69 3.82
C THR A 169 -1.51 -5.76 5.05
N THR A 170 -1.90 -4.59 5.59
CA THR A 170 -2.87 -4.51 6.68
C THR A 170 -4.20 -3.96 6.20
N PHE A 171 -5.26 -4.76 6.36
CA PHE A 171 -6.61 -4.44 5.90
C PHE A 171 -7.66 -5.36 6.54
N ALA A 172 -8.92 -4.92 6.56
CA ALA A 172 -10.04 -5.78 6.92
C ALA A 172 -10.27 -6.88 5.86
N PRO A 173 -10.58 -8.14 6.24
CA PRO A 173 -10.78 -9.26 5.30
C PRO A 173 -11.68 -8.96 4.10
N MET A 174 -12.78 -8.22 4.30
CA MET A 174 -13.75 -7.85 3.26
C MET A 174 -13.36 -6.62 2.44
N ALA A 175 -12.26 -5.95 2.78
CA ALA A 175 -11.74 -4.80 2.02
C ALA A 175 -11.08 -5.20 0.70
N ARG A 176 -10.73 -6.48 0.53
CA ARG A 176 -10.01 -6.98 -0.65
C ARG A 176 -10.87 -6.93 -1.91
N SER A 177 -10.27 -6.44 -2.99
CA SER A 177 -10.78 -6.66 -4.34
C SER A 177 -10.55 -8.10 -4.81
N CYS A 178 -11.35 -8.56 -5.77
CA CYS A 178 -11.12 -9.83 -6.48
C CYS A 178 -11.42 -9.69 -7.97
N ASP A 179 -10.83 -10.56 -8.78
CA ASP A 179 -11.17 -10.68 -10.19
C ASP A 179 -12.55 -11.35 -10.36
N PRO A 180 -13.19 -11.22 -11.55
CA PRO A 180 -14.41 -11.93 -11.89
C PRO A 180 -14.30 -13.44 -11.68
N ALA A 181 -15.45 -14.07 -11.35
CA ALA A 181 -15.59 -15.52 -11.27
C ALA A 181 -16.62 -15.96 -12.30
N ASP A 182 -16.15 -16.45 -13.45
CA ASP A 182 -16.96 -16.78 -14.62
C ASP A 182 -17.86 -15.60 -15.05
N GLU A 183 -19.18 -15.75 -14.92
CA GLU A 183 -20.17 -14.72 -15.26
C GLU A 183 -20.35 -13.65 -14.16
N ALA A 184 -19.86 -13.89 -12.95
CA ALA A 184 -19.96 -12.94 -11.85
C ALA A 184 -18.86 -11.86 -11.95
N PRO A 185 -19.20 -10.56 -11.83
CA PRO A 185 -18.21 -9.50 -11.89
C PRO A 185 -17.21 -9.60 -10.72
N GLY A 186 -16.04 -8.98 -10.90
CA GLY A 186 -15.07 -8.86 -9.81
C GLY A 186 -15.63 -8.03 -8.66
N ARG A 187 -15.07 -8.24 -7.45
CA ARG A 187 -15.43 -7.45 -6.28
C ARG A 187 -14.60 -6.16 -6.23
N PRO A 188 -15.25 -4.99 -6.11
CA PRO A 188 -14.55 -3.74 -5.82
C PRO A 188 -13.85 -3.76 -4.47
N GLY A 189 -12.72 -3.08 -4.35
CA GLY A 189 -11.97 -2.99 -3.11
C GLY A 189 -10.52 -2.58 -3.33
N LEU A 190 -9.70 -2.82 -2.30
CA LEU A 190 -8.29 -2.47 -2.32
C LEU A 190 -7.41 -3.58 -2.90
N ASN A 191 -6.22 -3.18 -3.33
CA ASN A 191 -5.15 -4.06 -3.80
C ASN A 191 -4.37 -4.64 -2.61
N ALA A 192 -4.64 -5.90 -2.27
CA ALA A 192 -4.18 -6.51 -1.03
C ALA A 192 -3.04 -7.51 -1.24
N LEU A 193 -1.91 -7.27 -0.57
CA LEU A 193 -0.84 -8.26 -0.45
C LEU A 193 -1.08 -9.06 0.84
N ARG A 194 -1.51 -10.31 0.72
CA ARG A 194 -1.72 -11.12 1.92
C ARG A 194 -0.37 -11.54 2.50
N LEU A 195 -0.27 -11.49 3.82
CA LEU A 195 0.86 -12.03 4.55
C LEU A 195 0.47 -13.32 5.27
N ALA A 196 1.33 -14.33 5.18
CA ALA A 196 1.30 -15.49 6.06
C ALA A 196 2.08 -15.16 7.32
N GLN A 197 1.37 -14.92 8.42
CA GLN A 197 1.98 -14.66 9.73
C GLN A 197 2.39 -15.97 10.41
N SER A 198 3.55 -15.97 11.05
CA SER A 198 3.99 -16.99 12.00
C SER A 198 4.39 -16.35 13.32
N ILE A 199 3.94 -16.95 14.41
CA ILE A 199 4.39 -16.64 15.76
C ILE A 199 5.70 -17.40 15.98
N VAL A 200 6.78 -16.66 16.18
CA VAL A 200 8.10 -17.21 16.47
C VAL A 200 8.15 -17.54 17.96
N VAL A 201 8.50 -18.79 18.28
CA VAL A 201 8.64 -19.27 19.66
C VAL A 201 9.94 -20.08 19.80
N PRO A 202 10.50 -20.19 21.02
CA PRO A 202 11.63 -21.08 21.27
C PRO A 202 11.32 -22.53 20.85
N PRO A 203 12.33 -23.30 20.39
CA PRO A 203 12.13 -24.66 19.89
C PRO A 203 11.38 -25.59 20.88
N GLU A 204 11.67 -25.49 22.16
CA GLU A 204 11.04 -26.27 23.23
C GLU A 204 9.55 -25.92 23.42
N MET A 205 9.18 -24.66 23.20
CA MET A 205 7.78 -24.24 23.22
C MET A 205 7.04 -24.74 21.98
N LEU A 206 7.69 -24.78 20.82
CA LEU A 206 7.09 -25.36 19.61
C LEU A 206 6.76 -26.84 19.80
N GLU A 207 7.63 -27.62 20.47
CA GLU A 207 7.34 -29.01 20.83
C GLU A 207 6.13 -29.11 21.76
N SER A 208 6.02 -28.22 22.73
CA SER A 208 4.88 -28.17 23.65
C SER A 208 3.57 -27.86 22.92
N LEU A 209 3.57 -26.87 22.03
CA LEU A 209 2.43 -26.56 21.16
C LEU A 209 2.06 -27.72 20.25
N ARG A 210 3.05 -28.48 19.76
CA ARG A 210 2.82 -29.69 18.96
C ARG A 210 2.09 -30.76 19.77
N ARG A 211 2.49 -30.99 21.02
CA ARG A 211 1.81 -31.93 21.92
C ARG A 211 0.38 -31.50 22.22
N VAL A 212 0.15 -30.21 22.49
CA VAL A 212 -1.20 -29.66 22.70
C VAL A 212 -2.07 -29.87 21.46
N ARG A 213 -1.57 -29.54 20.26
CA ARG A 213 -2.29 -29.76 19.00
C ARG A 213 -2.68 -31.22 18.82
N ASP A 214 -1.76 -32.13 19.08
CA ASP A 214 -1.94 -33.56 18.79
C ASP A 214 -2.96 -34.24 19.74
N VAL A 215 -3.27 -33.65 20.90
CA VAL A 215 -4.33 -34.13 21.82
C VAL A 215 -5.69 -33.46 21.60
N LEU A 216 -5.79 -32.43 20.75
CA LEU A 216 -7.06 -31.74 20.52
C LEU A 216 -8.02 -32.58 19.67
N PRO A 217 -9.32 -32.61 20.04
CA PRO A 217 -10.33 -33.34 19.27
C PRO A 217 -10.44 -32.76 17.85
N GLY A 218 -10.55 -33.65 16.87
CA GLY A 218 -10.70 -33.30 15.45
C GLY A 218 -9.40 -32.97 14.72
N HIS A 219 -8.23 -33.02 15.36
CA HIS A 219 -6.96 -32.91 14.64
C HIS A 219 -6.66 -34.19 13.85
N LYS A 220 -6.43 -34.06 12.54
CA LYS A 220 -5.92 -35.15 11.68
C LYS A 220 -4.46 -34.85 11.33
N ALA A 221 -3.57 -35.80 11.62
CA ALA A 221 -2.16 -35.70 11.27
C ALA A 221 -1.94 -35.90 9.75
N VAL A 222 -2.22 -34.88 8.93
CA VAL A 222 -1.99 -34.94 7.48
C VAL A 222 -0.96 -33.89 7.09
N GLY A 223 0.13 -34.31 6.43
CA GLY A 223 1.13 -33.43 5.82
C GLY A 223 1.89 -32.54 6.80
N LYS A 224 2.59 -33.12 7.79
CA LYS A 224 3.33 -32.36 8.81
C LYS A 224 4.55 -31.67 8.19
N ASP A 225 4.46 -30.35 7.98
CA ASP A 225 5.64 -29.49 7.98
C ASP A 225 6.25 -29.55 9.39
N SER A 226 7.41 -30.21 9.55
CA SER A 226 8.06 -30.35 10.86
C SER A 226 8.54 -29.01 11.41
N SER A 227 8.77 -28.02 10.55
CA SER A 227 9.25 -26.69 10.93
C SER A 227 8.15 -25.79 11.52
N ARG A 228 6.87 -26.16 11.36
CA ARG A 228 5.71 -25.37 11.79
C ARG A 228 4.69 -26.16 12.60
N VAL A 229 3.95 -25.46 13.45
CA VAL A 229 2.78 -25.99 14.16
C VAL A 229 1.60 -25.08 13.88
N VAL A 230 0.49 -25.63 13.37
CA VAL A 230 -0.79 -24.90 13.25
C VAL A 230 -1.71 -25.32 14.38
N LEU A 231 -2.15 -24.36 15.20
CA LEU A 231 -2.98 -24.60 16.37
C LEU A 231 -4.02 -23.47 16.50
N ARG A 232 -5.31 -23.82 16.51
CA ARG A 232 -6.43 -22.89 16.70
C ARG A 232 -6.39 -21.64 15.80
N GLY A 233 -5.93 -21.80 14.56
CA GLY A 233 -5.81 -20.70 13.59
C GLY A 233 -4.48 -19.94 13.62
N GLY A 234 -3.66 -20.12 14.65
CA GLY A 234 -2.29 -19.62 14.71
C GLY A 234 -1.31 -20.55 14.02
N THR A 235 -0.32 -19.99 13.31
CA THR A 235 0.84 -20.71 12.80
C THR A 235 2.05 -20.34 13.64
N TYR A 236 2.79 -21.33 14.12
CA TYR A 236 3.95 -21.17 15.00
C TYR A 236 5.19 -21.76 14.33
N LYS A 237 6.35 -21.12 14.51
CA LYS A 237 7.65 -21.62 14.04
C LYS A 237 8.73 -21.45 15.10
N ALA A 238 9.77 -22.27 15.03
CA ALA A 238 10.90 -22.17 15.93
C ALA A 238 11.78 -20.95 15.58
N GLY A 239 12.29 -20.25 16.59
CA GLY A 239 13.30 -19.21 16.45
C GLY A 239 13.81 -18.72 17.81
N GLU A 240 14.96 -18.05 17.81
CA GLU A 240 15.64 -17.61 19.04
C GLU A 240 14.94 -16.41 19.70
N MET A 241 14.43 -15.48 18.89
CA MET A 241 13.72 -14.29 19.36
C MET A 241 12.21 -14.47 19.17
N PRO A 242 11.42 -14.51 20.28
CA PRO A 242 9.96 -14.55 20.18
C PRO A 242 9.41 -13.31 19.48
N GLY A 243 8.36 -13.47 18.68
CA GLY A 243 7.75 -12.35 17.97
C GLY A 243 6.89 -12.79 16.78
N TYR A 244 6.66 -11.87 15.86
CA TYR A 244 5.94 -12.15 14.61
C TYR A 244 6.90 -12.14 13.43
N SER A 245 6.65 -13.05 12.49
CA SER A 245 7.37 -13.15 11.24
C SER A 245 6.37 -13.34 10.11
N TYR A 246 6.64 -12.73 8.96
CA TYR A 246 5.70 -12.64 7.87
C TYR A 246 6.32 -13.13 6.58
N GLU A 247 5.50 -13.77 5.75
CA GLU A 247 5.86 -14.14 4.38
C GLU A 247 4.78 -13.64 3.43
N ALA A 248 5.18 -12.90 2.39
CA ALA A 248 4.27 -12.48 1.34
C ALA A 248 3.65 -13.71 0.66
N ASN A 249 2.32 -13.74 0.53
CA ASN A 249 1.61 -14.86 -0.06
C ASN A 249 2.09 -15.06 -1.52
N PRO A 250 2.68 -16.23 -1.87
CA PRO A 250 3.26 -16.45 -3.19
C PRO A 250 2.29 -16.24 -4.35
N ARG A 251 0.97 -16.45 -4.12
CA ARG A 251 -0.06 -16.24 -5.14
C ARG A 251 -0.26 -14.76 -5.49
N ASP A 252 0.06 -13.87 -4.56
CA ASP A 252 -0.10 -12.43 -4.74
C ASP A 252 1.15 -11.78 -5.34
N VAL A 253 2.36 -12.31 -5.03
CA VAL A 253 3.65 -11.74 -5.44
C VAL A 253 3.77 -11.59 -6.97
N ALA A 254 3.42 -12.63 -7.74
CA ALA A 254 3.60 -12.60 -9.19
C ALA A 254 2.76 -11.50 -9.89
N PRO A 255 1.47 -11.32 -9.56
CA PRO A 255 0.69 -10.16 -9.99
C PRO A 255 1.34 -8.80 -9.67
N TYR A 256 1.88 -8.61 -8.46
CA TYR A 256 2.56 -7.35 -8.09
C TYR A 256 3.77 -7.08 -8.97
N LEU A 257 4.67 -8.06 -9.08
CA LEU A 257 5.84 -7.92 -9.95
C LEU A 257 5.41 -7.58 -11.37
N ARG A 258 4.39 -8.26 -11.92
CA ARG A 258 3.87 -7.96 -13.25
C ARG A 258 3.35 -6.52 -13.37
N ASN A 259 2.60 -6.03 -12.38
CA ASN A 259 2.03 -4.68 -12.44
C ASN A 259 3.11 -3.58 -12.31
N VAL A 260 4.15 -3.82 -11.50
CA VAL A 260 5.32 -2.93 -11.43
C VAL A 260 6.06 -2.91 -12.76
N ARG A 261 6.34 -4.08 -13.35
CA ARG A 261 7.01 -4.19 -14.66
C ARG A 261 6.23 -3.45 -15.75
N ARG A 262 4.90 -3.62 -15.77
CA ARG A 262 4.01 -2.90 -16.70
C ARG A 262 4.02 -1.40 -16.45
N GLY A 263 3.92 -0.98 -15.18
CA GLY A 263 4.03 0.43 -14.80
C GLY A 263 5.30 1.05 -15.36
N LYS A 264 6.45 0.40 -15.09
CA LYS A 264 7.75 0.85 -15.58
C LYS A 264 7.89 0.83 -17.10
N GLN A 265 7.34 -0.17 -17.79
CA GLN A 265 7.38 -0.22 -19.27
C GLN A 265 6.72 0.98 -19.94
N PHE A 266 5.77 1.63 -19.25
CA PHE A 266 5.00 2.76 -19.77
C PHE A 266 5.29 4.07 -19.02
N SER A 267 6.35 4.13 -18.19
CA SER A 267 6.71 5.32 -17.43
C SER A 267 8.22 5.53 -17.36
N ASP A 268 8.61 6.78 -17.15
CA ASP A 268 10.01 7.17 -16.99
C ASP A 268 10.47 6.98 -15.54
N PHE A 269 9.53 7.10 -14.59
CA PHE A 269 9.71 6.84 -13.16
C PHE A 269 8.56 5.97 -12.63
N CYS A 270 8.82 5.01 -11.74
CA CYS A 270 7.80 4.14 -11.16
C CYS A 270 7.90 4.10 -9.62
N ILE A 271 6.83 4.50 -8.95
CA ILE A 271 6.69 4.48 -7.49
C ILE A 271 5.86 3.25 -7.11
N VAL A 272 6.35 2.51 -6.14
CA VAL A 272 5.61 1.42 -5.48
C VAL A 272 5.39 1.78 -4.03
N THR A 273 4.18 1.58 -3.52
CA THR A 273 3.86 1.94 -2.13
C THR A 273 3.09 0.83 -1.42
N ASN A 274 3.42 0.63 -0.15
CA ASN A 274 2.82 -0.35 0.74
C ASN A 274 2.26 0.32 1.99
N HIS A 275 1.01 0.01 2.30
CA HIS A 275 0.43 0.28 3.60
C HIS A 275 0.45 -0.96 4.49
N GLY A 276 1.27 -0.94 5.54
CA GLY A 276 1.39 -2.06 6.47
C GLY A 276 1.74 -1.62 7.87
N HIS A 277 1.12 -2.23 8.87
CA HIS A 277 1.36 -1.97 10.29
C HIS A 277 2.12 -3.10 10.97
N GLU A 278 2.49 -4.12 10.21
CA GLU A 278 3.33 -5.18 10.75
C GLU A 278 4.67 -4.61 11.30
N PRO A 279 5.27 -5.25 12.32
CA PRO A 279 4.80 -6.46 13.02
C PRO A 279 3.74 -6.21 14.10
N ASN A 280 3.54 -4.97 14.56
CA ASN A 280 2.69 -4.66 15.73
C ASN A 280 1.80 -3.45 15.44
N TRP A 281 0.49 -3.60 15.69
CA TRP A 281 -0.54 -2.58 15.45
C TRP A 281 -0.81 -1.67 16.68
N SER A 282 -0.37 -2.03 17.90
CA SER A 282 -0.65 -1.22 19.09
C SER A 282 0.29 -1.48 20.28
N GLN A 283 0.37 -0.47 21.15
CA GLN A 283 1.17 -0.30 22.40
C GLN A 283 2.69 -0.45 22.30
N GLU A 284 3.22 -1.23 21.36
CA GLU A 284 4.66 -1.41 21.12
C GLU A 284 4.95 -1.53 19.61
N VAL A 285 4.69 -0.46 18.86
CA VAL A 285 4.98 -0.44 17.43
C VAL A 285 6.50 -0.48 17.21
N SER A 286 6.96 -1.48 16.46
CA SER A 286 8.37 -1.67 16.14
C SER A 286 8.94 -0.45 15.39
N GLN A 287 10.16 -0.04 15.76
CA GLN A 287 10.96 0.94 15.02
C GLN A 287 11.60 0.34 13.76
N GLU A 288 11.67 -0.99 13.68
CA GLU A 288 12.17 -1.70 12.52
C GLU A 288 11.01 -2.17 11.62
N PRO A 289 11.17 -2.12 10.28
CA PRO A 289 10.24 -2.75 9.35
C PRO A 289 10.11 -4.27 9.62
N PRO A 290 8.96 -4.88 9.31
CA PRO A 290 8.78 -6.32 9.43
C PRO A 290 9.73 -7.07 8.48
N ASP A 291 10.06 -8.30 8.85
CA ASP A 291 11.07 -9.12 8.18
C ASP A 291 10.85 -9.32 6.68
N TYR A 292 9.60 -9.42 6.23
CA TYR A 292 9.28 -9.54 4.81
C TYR A 292 9.57 -8.26 4.01
N GLU A 293 9.35 -7.07 4.61
CA GLU A 293 9.11 -5.84 3.83
C GLU A 293 10.37 -5.36 3.13
N ARG A 294 11.54 -5.38 3.80
CA ARG A 294 12.81 -5.01 3.16
C ARG A 294 13.10 -5.90 1.95
N SER A 295 12.90 -7.21 2.09
CA SER A 295 13.11 -8.15 0.98
C SER A 295 12.10 -7.95 -0.15
N PHE A 296 10.86 -7.59 0.18
CA PHE A 296 9.80 -7.35 -0.78
C PHE A 296 10.02 -6.03 -1.54
N ALA A 297 10.37 -4.95 -0.84
CA ALA A 297 10.72 -3.66 -1.43
C ALA A 297 11.86 -3.79 -2.45
N ARG A 298 12.93 -4.52 -2.09
CA ARG A 298 14.03 -4.82 -3.03
C ARG A 298 13.56 -5.59 -4.26
N LYS A 299 12.66 -6.57 -4.10
CA LYS A 299 12.05 -7.29 -5.23
C LYS A 299 11.21 -6.37 -6.13
N MET A 300 10.56 -5.34 -5.58
CA MET A 300 9.84 -4.34 -6.37
C MET A 300 10.81 -3.44 -7.16
N ILE A 301 11.91 -3.00 -6.53
CA ILE A 301 12.99 -2.27 -7.22
C ILE A 301 13.59 -3.12 -8.34
N ASP A 302 13.88 -4.40 -8.08
CA ASP A 302 14.37 -5.35 -9.09
C ASP A 302 13.37 -5.57 -10.24
N ALA A 303 12.08 -5.37 -9.99
CA ALA A 303 11.03 -5.42 -11.00
C ALA A 303 10.87 -4.12 -11.80
N GLY A 304 11.61 -3.06 -11.47
CA GLY A 304 11.62 -1.79 -12.20
C GLY A 304 11.06 -0.60 -11.44
N ALA A 305 10.73 -0.73 -10.16
CA ALA A 305 10.41 0.44 -9.34
C ALA A 305 11.65 1.33 -9.16
N ASP A 306 11.46 2.64 -9.29
CA ASP A 306 12.49 3.66 -9.06
C ASP A 306 12.45 4.19 -7.62
N ALA A 307 11.33 4.01 -6.90
CA ALA A 307 11.21 4.27 -5.48
C ALA A 307 10.21 3.30 -4.82
N TYR A 308 10.44 2.96 -3.55
CA TYR A 308 9.49 2.25 -2.71
C TYR A 308 9.14 3.08 -1.48
N ILE A 309 7.86 3.16 -1.12
CA ILE A 309 7.38 3.94 0.02
C ILE A 309 6.52 3.04 0.92
N GLY A 310 7.04 2.67 2.08
CA GLY A 310 6.28 2.03 3.16
C GLY A 310 5.68 3.08 4.09
N HIS A 311 4.44 2.89 4.50
CA HIS A 311 3.72 3.78 5.42
C HIS A 311 2.64 2.99 6.19
N GLY A 312 1.98 3.62 7.16
CA GLY A 312 0.96 2.98 7.99
C GLY A 312 1.29 2.93 9.48
N PRO A 313 2.48 2.52 9.94
CA PRO A 313 2.78 2.40 11.37
C PRO A 313 2.76 3.71 12.16
N HIS A 314 2.49 4.83 11.49
CA HIS A 314 2.49 6.19 12.06
C HIS A 314 3.83 6.62 12.67
N LEU A 315 4.90 5.90 12.34
CA LEU A 315 6.26 6.08 12.85
C LEU A 315 7.26 6.09 11.70
N LEU A 316 8.24 6.98 11.79
CA LEU A 316 9.35 7.03 10.85
C LEU A 316 10.32 5.87 11.17
N ARG A 317 10.46 4.90 10.27
CA ARG A 317 11.36 3.73 10.42
C ARG A 317 12.64 3.83 9.56
N GLY A 318 12.90 5.00 8.99
CA GLY A 318 14.14 5.32 8.30
C GLY A 318 14.10 5.15 6.77
N ILE A 319 15.29 5.12 6.17
CA ILE A 319 15.49 5.13 4.72
C ILE A 319 16.55 4.08 4.38
N GLU A 320 16.34 3.36 3.29
CA GLU A 320 17.32 2.47 2.67
C GLU A 320 17.60 2.92 1.23
N ILE A 321 18.84 2.80 0.75
CA ILE A 321 19.19 2.95 -0.67
C ILE A 321 19.56 1.58 -1.22
N TYR A 322 18.82 1.10 -2.21
CA TYR A 322 19.06 -0.17 -2.87
C TYR A 322 19.24 0.03 -4.37
N LYS A 323 20.42 -0.32 -4.90
CA LYS A 323 20.80 -0.08 -6.33
C LYS A 323 20.59 1.38 -6.77
N GLY A 324 20.92 2.33 -5.89
CA GLY A 324 20.73 3.75 -6.13
C GLY A 324 19.28 4.23 -6.05
N ARG A 325 18.33 3.36 -5.66
CA ARG A 325 16.91 3.69 -5.51
C ARG A 325 16.53 3.88 -4.05
N PRO A 326 15.75 4.92 -3.71
CA PRO A 326 15.29 5.12 -2.35
C PRO A 326 14.15 4.18 -1.97
N ILE A 327 14.22 3.69 -0.74
CA ILE A 327 13.18 2.95 -0.03
C ILE A 327 12.90 3.74 1.25
N PHE A 328 11.72 4.34 1.35
CA PHE A 328 11.31 5.15 2.50
C PHE A 328 10.38 4.35 3.41
N TYR A 329 10.52 4.49 4.72
CA TYR A 329 9.58 3.95 5.71
C TYR A 329 9.03 5.10 6.56
N MET A 330 7.89 5.63 6.13
CA MET A 330 7.35 6.91 6.57
C MET A 330 6.31 6.79 7.68
N GLY A 331 6.22 7.82 8.53
CA GLY A 331 5.17 7.98 9.53
C GLY A 331 4.04 8.91 9.07
N ASN A 332 3.39 9.60 10.00
CA ASN A 332 2.37 10.60 9.64
C ASN A 332 2.98 11.82 8.95
N PHE A 333 2.20 12.46 8.08
CA PHE A 333 2.44 13.83 7.63
C PHE A 333 1.39 14.78 8.21
N PHE A 334 0.11 14.44 8.03
CA PHE A 334 -1.01 15.08 8.72
C PHE A 334 -1.73 14.07 9.59
N TYR A 335 -2.07 14.48 10.81
CA TYR A 335 -2.82 13.64 11.74
C TYR A 335 -3.85 14.46 12.52
N ASP A 336 -5.12 14.20 12.22
CA ASP A 336 -6.29 14.64 12.97
C ASP A 336 -6.78 13.49 13.84
N ASP A 337 -6.81 13.68 15.17
CA ASP A 337 -7.35 12.69 16.11
C ASP A 337 -8.90 12.72 16.17
N LEU A 338 -9.54 12.73 15.01
CA LEU A 338 -10.99 12.70 14.89
C LEU A 338 -11.42 11.24 14.62
N ARG A 339 -11.62 10.51 15.72
CA ARG A 339 -11.98 9.06 15.72
C ARG A 339 -13.46 8.79 15.40
N THR A 340 -14.25 9.83 15.15
CA THR A 340 -15.71 9.77 14.99
C THR A 340 -16.17 10.75 13.91
N PRO A 341 -17.31 10.52 13.21
CA PRO A 341 -17.78 11.41 12.15
C PRO A 341 -18.01 12.81 12.73
N VAL A 342 -17.25 13.79 12.25
CA VAL A 342 -17.30 15.15 12.79
C VAL A 342 -18.54 15.86 12.26
N GLY A 343 -19.65 15.69 12.97
CA GLY A 343 -20.53 16.80 13.29
C GLY A 343 -19.89 17.63 14.41
N ALA A 344 -19.03 18.57 14.06
CA ALA A 344 -18.49 19.63 14.92
C ALA A 344 -17.75 19.23 16.22
N VAL A 345 -16.43 19.00 16.17
CA VAL A 345 -15.52 19.33 17.29
C VAL A 345 -14.13 19.68 16.77
N THR A 346 -13.56 20.75 17.33
CA THR A 346 -12.25 21.35 17.08
C THR A 346 -11.18 20.70 17.95
N GLU A 347 -10.27 19.91 17.37
CA GLU A 347 -8.98 19.57 18.00
C GLU A 347 -7.84 20.06 17.10
N PRO A 348 -6.68 20.47 17.66
CA PRO A 348 -5.59 21.06 16.89
C PRO A 348 -4.82 20.01 16.08
N LEU A 349 -4.64 20.31 14.79
CA LEU A 349 -3.85 19.58 13.81
C LEU A 349 -2.37 19.44 14.24
N ARG A 350 -1.76 18.27 14.05
CA ARG A 350 -0.30 18.07 14.17
C ARG A 350 0.32 17.77 12.81
N VAL A 351 1.36 18.52 12.42
CA VAL A 351 2.12 18.37 11.16
C VAL A 351 3.50 17.76 11.46
N TYR A 352 3.92 16.75 10.70
CA TYR A 352 5.23 16.08 10.82
C TYR A 352 6.05 16.24 9.51
N LEU A 353 7.38 16.38 9.58
CA LEU A 353 8.24 16.80 8.45
C LEU A 353 8.66 15.65 7.50
N ALA A 354 8.78 15.99 6.20
CA ALA A 354 9.06 15.08 5.07
C ALA A 354 10.55 15.01 4.63
N SER A 355 10.92 13.96 3.87
CA SER A 355 12.27 13.72 3.32
C SER A 355 12.39 14.09 1.83
N ARG A 356 13.47 14.78 1.44
CA ARG A 356 13.75 15.19 0.04
C ARG A 356 14.88 14.34 -0.57
N TRP A 357 14.71 13.84 -1.80
CA TRP A 357 15.76 13.12 -2.55
C TRP A 357 16.02 13.82 -3.89
N GLN A 358 17.31 14.02 -4.22
CA GLN A 358 17.78 14.54 -5.51
C GLN A 358 18.82 13.57 -6.06
N GLN A 359 18.67 13.14 -7.32
CA GLN A 359 19.68 12.35 -8.02
C GLN A 359 20.76 13.30 -8.55
N HIS A 360 22.02 13.07 -8.16
CA HIS A 360 23.16 13.69 -8.83
C HIS A 360 23.78 12.67 -9.79
N ALA A 361 23.90 13.05 -11.06
CA ALA A 361 24.71 12.34 -12.04
C ALA A 361 26.19 12.70 -11.81
N ASN A 362 27.05 11.68 -11.72
CA ASN A 362 28.46 11.72 -12.13
C ASN A 362 28.89 10.31 -12.49
#